data_AF-A0A427A5M9-F1
#
_entry.id   AF-A0A427A5M9-F1
#
_cell.length_a   1.000
_cell.length_b   1.000
_cell.length_c   1.000
_cell.angle_alpha   90.00
_cell.angle_beta   90.00
_cell.angle_gamma   90.00
#
_symmetry.space_group_name_H-M   'P 1'
#
loop_
_entity.id
_entity.type
_entity.pdbx_description
1 polymer ?
#
loop_
_entity_poly.entity_id
_entity_poly.type
_entity_poly.pdbx_seq_one_letter_code
_entity_poly.pdbx_strand_id
1 'polypeptide(L)'
;MTFNEPHTFAIQGYDVGLEAPGRCSILLRLFCRAGNSATEPYVVAHNVLLSHATVSDIYRKKYKASSIWLYIVPQGIRRLMNYIKQKYGNPVVIITENGNPSRQDGCNVQGYFAWSLLDNWEWAAGYTSRFGLYFIDYNDNLKRYPKNSVDWFKKLLKSA
;
A
#
# COMPACT_ATOMS: atom_id res chain seq x y z
N MET A 1 -8.79 3.38 -5.67
CA MET A 1 -8.39 2.23 -4.84
C MET A 1 -9.59 1.78 -4.02
N THR A 2 -9.76 0.49 -3.71
CA THR A 2 -10.90 -0.01 -2.89
C THR A 2 -10.45 -0.60 -1.55
N PHE A 3 -9.31 -1.28 -1.55
CA PHE A 3 -8.61 -1.81 -0.38
C PHE A 3 -7.13 -1.48 -0.56
N ASN A 4 -6.43 -1.27 0.56
CA ASN A 4 -4.96 -1.26 0.58
C ASN A 4 -4.45 -2.64 1.00
N GLU A 5 -3.25 -3.01 0.57
CA GLU A 5 -2.51 -4.23 0.95
C GLU A 5 -3.38 -5.47 1.34
N PRO A 6 -4.23 -6.00 0.44
CA PRO A 6 -5.22 -7.03 0.79
C PRO A 6 -4.62 -8.37 1.23
N HIS A 7 -3.32 -8.58 1.02
CA HIS A 7 -2.56 -9.72 1.56
C HIS A 7 -2.10 -9.46 3.01
N THR A 8 -1.51 -8.29 3.27
CA THR A 8 -0.88 -7.94 4.55
C THR A 8 -1.89 -8.01 5.69
N PHE A 9 -3.03 -7.30 5.59
CA PHE A 9 -4.03 -7.30 6.67
C PHE A 9 -4.68 -8.69 6.89
N ALA A 10 -4.81 -9.50 5.83
CA ALA A 10 -5.41 -10.83 5.91
C ALA A 10 -4.49 -11.82 6.67
N ILE A 11 -3.19 -11.75 6.43
CA ILE A 11 -2.19 -12.56 7.15
C ILE A 11 -1.96 -11.99 8.57
N GLN A 12 -1.65 -10.70 8.69
CA GLN A 12 -1.31 -10.10 9.98
C GLN A 12 -2.50 -10.03 10.94
N GLY A 13 -3.74 -9.90 10.44
CA GLY A 13 -4.95 -9.83 11.25
C GLY A 13 -5.60 -11.18 11.59
N TYR A 14 -5.40 -12.23 10.78
CA TYR A 14 -6.14 -13.51 10.87
C TYR A 14 -5.28 -14.78 10.78
N ASP A 15 -3.98 -14.68 10.45
CA ASP A 15 -3.02 -15.79 10.55
C ASP A 15 -2.06 -15.58 11.74
N VAL A 16 -1.34 -14.44 11.74
CA VAL A 16 -0.32 -14.12 12.76
C VAL A 16 -0.92 -13.43 13.99
N GLY A 17 -1.98 -12.64 13.80
CA GLY A 17 -2.70 -11.94 14.86
C GLY A 17 -1.99 -10.72 15.48
N LEU A 18 -1.04 -10.11 14.76
CA LEU A 18 -0.33 -8.89 15.19
C LEU A 18 -1.09 -7.60 14.86
N GLU A 19 -1.90 -7.60 13.80
CA GLU A 19 -2.78 -6.49 13.43
C GLU A 19 -4.22 -6.76 13.87
N ALA A 20 -5.05 -5.73 13.93
CA ALA A 20 -6.47 -5.89 14.24
C ALA A 20 -7.15 -6.76 13.14
N PRO A 21 -7.99 -7.76 13.50
CA PRO A 21 -8.60 -7.99 14.82
C PRO A 21 -7.83 -8.91 15.78
N GLY A 22 -6.60 -9.33 15.49
CA GLY A 22 -5.76 -10.12 16.40
C GLY A 22 -6.20 -11.58 16.54
N ARG A 23 -6.47 -12.25 15.41
CA ARG A 23 -6.95 -13.64 15.35
C ARG A 23 -5.85 -14.58 14.83
N CYS A 24 -5.65 -15.72 15.49
CA CYS A 24 -4.68 -16.75 15.12
C CYS A 24 -4.96 -18.09 15.83
N SER A 25 -4.31 -19.18 15.40
CA SER A 25 -4.50 -20.54 15.94
C SER A 25 -3.58 -20.95 17.11
N ILE A 26 -2.46 -20.25 17.35
CA ILE A 26 -1.37 -20.68 18.25
C ILE A 26 -1.05 -19.56 19.25
N LEU A 27 -0.81 -19.77 20.55
CA LEU A 27 -0.79 -21.00 21.37
C LEU A 27 -1.69 -20.79 22.60
N LEU A 28 -2.51 -21.77 23.01
CA LEU A 28 -3.22 -21.79 24.32
C LEU A 28 -3.96 -20.50 24.74
N ARG A 29 -4.43 -19.67 23.79
CA ARG A 29 -4.99 -18.31 24.01
C ARG A 29 -4.02 -17.30 24.64
N LEU A 30 -2.71 -17.57 24.66
CA LEU A 30 -1.71 -16.70 25.30
C LEU A 30 -1.55 -15.33 24.60
N PHE A 31 -1.83 -15.27 23.30
CA PHE A 31 -1.76 -14.06 22.48
C PHE A 31 -3.11 -13.75 21.80
N CYS A 32 -3.62 -14.65 20.94
CA CYS A 32 -4.93 -14.47 20.29
C CYS A 32 -6.07 -15.06 21.12
N ARG A 33 -7.17 -14.30 21.31
CA ARG A 33 -8.33 -14.75 22.11
C ARG A 33 -9.19 -15.81 21.39
N ALA A 34 -9.22 -15.77 20.06
CA ALA A 34 -9.89 -16.71 19.15
C ALA A 34 -9.32 -16.54 17.73
N GLY A 35 -9.52 -17.52 16.85
CA GLY A 35 -9.12 -17.46 15.44
C GLY A 35 -8.98 -18.85 14.83
N ASN A 36 -8.74 -18.90 13.52
CA ASN A 36 -8.21 -20.09 12.85
C ASN A 36 -7.36 -19.70 11.64
N SER A 37 -6.04 -19.65 11.85
CA SER A 37 -5.01 -19.37 10.84
C SER A 37 -5.14 -20.22 9.56
N ALA A 38 -5.65 -21.45 9.67
CA ALA A 38 -5.76 -22.36 8.53
C ALA A 38 -6.97 -22.06 7.62
N THR A 39 -7.92 -21.21 8.03
CA THR A 39 -9.16 -20.96 7.27
C THR A 39 -9.52 -19.48 7.16
N GLU A 40 -9.35 -18.69 8.22
CA GLU A 40 -9.82 -17.31 8.28
C GLU A 40 -9.14 -16.37 7.27
N PRO A 41 -7.81 -16.42 7.04
CA PRO A 41 -7.16 -15.61 6.00
C PRO A 41 -7.76 -15.81 4.60
N TYR A 42 -8.11 -17.06 4.25
CA TYR A 42 -8.72 -17.40 2.97
C TYR A 42 -10.17 -16.89 2.86
N VAL A 43 -10.95 -17.03 3.93
CA VAL A 43 -12.33 -16.50 4.00
C VAL A 43 -12.33 -14.97 3.90
N VAL A 44 -11.39 -14.31 4.57
CA VAL A 44 -11.21 -12.85 4.54
C VAL A 44 -10.80 -12.38 3.14
N ALA A 45 -9.80 -13.01 2.52
CA ALA A 45 -9.37 -12.70 1.16
C ALA A 45 -10.49 -12.89 0.13
N HIS A 46 -11.29 -13.96 0.25
CA HIS A 46 -12.43 -14.20 -0.63
C HIS A 46 -13.48 -13.09 -0.54
N ASN A 47 -13.85 -12.69 0.69
CA ASN A 47 -14.83 -11.61 0.90
C ASN A 47 -14.32 -10.23 0.43
N VAL A 48 -13.00 -9.98 0.52
CA VAL A 48 -12.37 -8.79 -0.08
C VAL A 48 -12.47 -8.79 -1.60
N LEU A 49 -12.27 -9.93 -2.26
CA LEU A 49 -12.41 -10.05 -3.72
C LEU A 49 -13.86 -9.81 -4.17
N LEU A 50 -14.85 -10.39 -3.49
CA LEU A 50 -16.28 -10.15 -3.75
C LEU A 50 -16.66 -8.67 -3.55
N SER A 51 -16.17 -8.06 -2.46
CA SER A 51 -16.41 -6.65 -2.15
C SER A 51 -15.76 -5.72 -3.19
N HIS A 52 -14.52 -6.01 -3.59
CA HIS A 52 -13.82 -5.27 -4.64
C HIS A 52 -14.58 -5.36 -5.98
N ALA A 53 -14.98 -6.56 -6.39
CA ALA A 53 -15.71 -6.76 -7.63
C ALA A 53 -17.03 -5.98 -7.66
N THR A 54 -17.80 -6.04 -6.57
CA THR A 54 -19.07 -5.33 -6.41
C THR A 54 -18.90 -3.81 -6.48
N VAL A 55 -17.95 -3.24 -5.74
CA VAL A 55 -17.67 -1.79 -5.76
C VAL A 55 -17.11 -1.34 -7.12
N SER A 56 -16.25 -2.15 -7.75
CA SER A 56 -15.67 -1.90 -9.08
C SER A 56 -16.76 -1.88 -10.17
N ASP A 57 -17.72 -2.81 -10.13
CA ASP A 57 -18.86 -2.85 -11.04
C ASP A 57 -19.77 -1.61 -10.89
N ILE A 58 -20.15 -1.26 -9.65
CA ILE A 58 -20.94 -0.06 -9.36
C ILE A 58 -20.21 1.20 -9.84
N TYR A 59 -18.91 1.32 -9.56
CA TYR A 59 -18.11 2.48 -9.98
C TYR A 59 -18.02 2.59 -11.51
N ARG A 60 -17.76 1.48 -12.21
CA ARG A 60 -17.72 1.43 -13.69
C ARG A 60 -19.06 1.83 -14.31
N LYS A 61 -20.18 1.38 -13.74
CA LYS A 61 -21.54 1.62 -14.25
C LYS A 61 -22.07 3.03 -13.99
N LYS A 62 -21.61 3.73 -12.94
CA LYS A 62 -22.24 4.99 -12.48
C LYS A 62 -21.32 6.21 -12.38
N TYR A 63 -19.99 6.05 -12.26
CA TYR A 63 -19.12 7.13 -11.76
C TYR A 63 -17.79 7.34 -12.51
N LYS A 64 -17.53 6.61 -13.62
CA LYS A 64 -16.23 6.65 -14.30
C LYS A 64 -16.06 7.83 -15.26
N ALA A 65 -15.58 8.96 -14.76
CA ALA A 65 -14.90 9.99 -15.55
C ALA A 65 -13.38 9.71 -15.67
N SER A 66 -12.65 10.40 -16.56
CA SER A 66 -11.23 10.16 -16.84
C SER A 66 -10.27 11.08 -16.05
N SER A 67 -9.02 10.66 -15.85
CA SER A 67 -7.95 11.42 -15.16
C SER A 67 -6.56 10.84 -15.50
N ILE A 68 -5.48 11.64 -15.45
CA ILE A 68 -4.15 11.31 -16.01
C ILE A 68 -2.98 11.99 -15.26
N TRP A 69 -1.90 11.28 -14.86
CA TRP A 69 -0.74 11.81 -14.08
C TRP A 69 0.64 11.12 -14.37
N LEU A 70 1.71 11.29 -13.56
CA LEU A 70 3.18 11.27 -13.91
C LEU A 70 4.11 10.08 -13.40
N TYR A 71 5.36 9.93 -13.93
CA TYR A 71 6.22 8.69 -14.01
C TYR A 71 7.80 8.89 -13.84
N ILE A 72 8.59 8.14 -13.01
CA ILE A 72 10.13 8.02 -12.92
C ILE A 72 10.56 6.63 -12.28
N VAL A 73 11.81 6.07 -12.19
CA VAL A 73 12.13 4.64 -11.74
C VAL A 73 13.22 4.30 -10.66
N PRO A 74 13.20 3.07 -10.04
CA PRO A 74 14.36 2.22 -9.67
C PRO A 74 14.21 0.68 -10.01
N GLN A 75 15.30 -0.10 -9.99
CA GLN A 75 15.35 -1.45 -10.63
C GLN A 75 14.54 -2.60 -9.97
N GLY A 76 14.31 -2.62 -8.66
CA GLY A 76 13.59 -3.75 -8.02
C GLY A 76 12.17 -3.91 -8.57
N ILE A 77 11.45 -2.79 -8.62
CA ILE A 77 10.09 -2.68 -9.19
C ILE A 77 10.08 -2.97 -10.69
N ARG A 78 11.16 -2.66 -11.42
CA ARG A 78 11.28 -3.02 -12.85
C ARG A 78 11.06 -4.52 -13.10
N ARG A 79 11.56 -5.40 -12.22
CA ARG A 79 11.34 -6.86 -12.35
C ARG A 79 9.88 -7.25 -12.12
N LEU A 80 9.26 -6.70 -11.07
CA LEU A 80 7.84 -6.91 -10.75
C LEU A 80 6.94 -6.40 -11.88
N MET A 81 7.22 -5.21 -12.43
CA MET A 81 6.44 -4.64 -13.52
C MET A 81 6.53 -5.46 -14.81
N ASN A 82 7.69 -6.01 -15.15
CA ASN A 82 7.82 -6.92 -16.29
C ASN A 82 7.05 -8.23 -16.08
N TYR A 83 7.07 -8.80 -14.88
CA TYR A 83 6.26 -9.97 -14.54
C TYR A 83 4.74 -9.65 -14.65
N ILE A 84 4.30 -8.49 -14.15
CA ILE A 84 2.90 -8.05 -14.29
C ILE A 84 2.52 -7.85 -15.76
N LYS A 85 3.40 -7.21 -16.56
CA LYS A 85 3.23 -7.01 -18.00
C LYS A 85 3.02 -8.34 -18.72
N GLN A 86 3.90 -9.32 -18.48
CA GLN A 86 3.90 -10.61 -19.16
C GLN A 86 2.76 -11.54 -18.70
N LYS A 87 2.44 -11.58 -17.40
CA LYS A 87 1.48 -12.54 -16.83
C LYS A 87 0.04 -12.05 -16.79
N TYR A 88 -0.18 -10.74 -16.69
CA TYR A 88 -1.52 -10.14 -16.51
C TYR A 88 -1.93 -9.17 -17.63
N GLY A 89 -1.22 -9.16 -18.77
CA GLY A 89 -1.64 -8.46 -19.99
C GLY A 89 -1.38 -6.95 -20.02
N ASN A 90 -0.26 -6.48 -19.47
CA ASN A 90 0.13 -5.07 -19.38
C ASN A 90 -0.98 -4.09 -18.89
N PRO A 91 -1.63 -4.39 -17.74
CA PRO A 91 -2.69 -3.54 -17.21
C PRO A 91 -2.16 -2.15 -16.83
N VAL A 92 -3.08 -1.19 -16.72
CA VAL A 92 -2.77 0.10 -16.07
C VAL A 92 -2.43 -0.15 -14.61
N VAL A 93 -1.23 0.23 -14.19
CA VAL A 93 -0.77 0.16 -12.80
C VAL A 93 -0.50 1.56 -12.26
N ILE A 94 -0.74 1.80 -10.98
CA ILE A 94 -0.29 2.99 -10.25
C ILE A 94 0.38 2.47 -8.98
N ILE A 95 1.58 2.95 -8.67
CA ILE A 95 2.28 2.57 -7.44
C ILE A 95 1.78 3.48 -6.33
N THR A 96 0.99 2.92 -5.42
CA THR A 96 0.33 3.65 -4.34
C THR A 96 1.24 3.87 -3.13
N GLU A 97 2.20 2.99 -2.91
CA GLU A 97 3.19 3.10 -1.84
C GLU A 97 4.56 2.60 -2.33
N ASN A 98 5.57 3.45 -2.11
CA ASN A 98 7.02 3.22 -2.27
C ASN A 98 7.59 2.72 -3.63
N GLY A 99 8.52 3.52 -4.17
CA GLY A 99 9.29 3.22 -5.38
C GLY A 99 8.54 3.48 -6.70
N ASN A 100 9.25 3.62 -7.82
CA ASN A 100 8.75 4.33 -9.00
C ASN A 100 8.91 3.56 -10.37
N PRO A 101 8.15 3.84 -11.45
CA PRO A 101 8.18 3.10 -12.74
C PRO A 101 9.11 3.59 -13.90
N SER A 102 9.80 2.67 -14.61
CA SER A 102 10.55 2.97 -15.88
C SER A 102 9.72 2.64 -17.12
N ARG A 103 9.77 3.54 -18.11
CA ARG A 103 9.23 3.31 -19.45
C ARG A 103 10.11 2.45 -20.35
N GLN A 104 11.38 2.17 -19.99
CA GLN A 104 12.32 1.42 -20.85
C GLN A 104 11.81 0.04 -21.30
N ASP A 105 10.92 -0.59 -20.51
CA ASP A 105 10.37 -1.91 -20.83
C ASP A 105 8.92 -1.86 -21.37
N GLY A 106 8.36 -0.68 -21.62
CA GLY A 106 6.98 -0.53 -22.11
C GLY A 106 5.89 -1.07 -21.15
N CYS A 107 6.11 -0.97 -19.84
CA CYS A 107 5.11 -1.28 -18.82
C CYS A 107 4.14 -0.10 -18.63
N ASN A 108 2.83 -0.37 -18.61
CA ASN A 108 1.76 0.64 -18.56
C ASN A 108 1.50 1.15 -17.12
N VAL A 109 2.51 1.78 -16.51
CA VAL A 109 2.40 2.32 -15.15
C VAL A 109 2.15 3.83 -15.23
N GLN A 110 1.09 4.34 -14.62
CA GLN A 110 0.60 5.72 -14.77
C GLN A 110 0.84 6.63 -13.55
N GLY A 111 1.48 6.11 -12.49
CA GLY A 111 2.21 6.98 -11.59
C GLY A 111 2.65 6.40 -10.25
N TYR A 112 3.06 7.29 -9.35
CA TYR A 112 3.70 7.00 -8.08
C TYR A 112 3.22 7.94 -6.95
N PHE A 113 2.91 7.36 -5.79
CA PHE A 113 2.75 8.07 -4.52
C PHE A 113 3.76 7.53 -3.49
N ALA A 114 4.50 8.43 -2.84
CA ALA A 114 5.49 8.06 -1.83
C ALA A 114 4.82 7.83 -0.47
N TRP A 115 5.07 6.68 0.16
CA TRP A 115 4.72 6.47 1.57
C TRP A 115 5.84 7.02 2.45
N SER A 116 5.63 8.04 3.28
CA SER A 116 4.38 8.77 3.54
C SER A 116 4.59 10.29 3.51
N LEU A 117 3.51 11.07 3.50
CA LEU A 117 3.60 12.54 3.56
C LEU A 117 4.15 13.01 4.92
N LEU A 118 3.67 12.40 6.01
CA LEU A 118 3.97 12.77 7.40
C LEU A 118 4.36 11.52 8.20
N ASP A 119 5.25 11.67 9.19
CA ASP A 119 5.45 10.63 10.21
C ASP A 119 4.12 10.33 10.92
N ASN A 120 3.76 9.06 11.00
CA ASN A 120 2.44 8.60 11.45
C ASN A 120 2.56 7.32 12.31
N TRP A 121 1.44 6.69 12.66
CA TRP A 121 1.41 5.50 13.50
C TRP A 121 1.60 4.24 12.64
N GLU A 122 2.79 3.65 12.69
CA GLU A 122 3.18 2.54 11.82
C GLU A 122 2.86 1.18 12.47
N TRP A 123 1.56 0.83 12.47
CA TRP A 123 1.05 -0.47 12.92
C TRP A 123 1.65 -0.95 14.25
N ALA A 124 2.16 -2.19 14.31
CA ALA A 124 2.77 -2.76 15.51
C ALA A 124 4.04 -2.03 16.00
N ALA A 125 4.68 -1.20 15.17
CA ALA A 125 5.82 -0.36 15.57
C ALA A 125 5.40 1.01 16.14
N GLY A 126 4.14 1.40 15.97
CA GLY A 126 3.59 2.68 16.42
C GLY A 126 4.40 3.88 15.93
N TYR A 127 4.74 4.80 16.84
CA TYR A 127 5.49 6.03 16.53
C TYR A 127 7.02 5.88 16.51
N THR A 128 7.54 4.64 16.59
CA THR A 128 9.00 4.40 16.58
C THR A 128 9.60 4.45 15.17
N SER A 129 8.83 4.05 14.15
CA SER A 129 9.21 4.16 12.73
C SER A 129 8.70 5.46 12.11
N ARG A 130 9.46 6.01 11.15
CA ARG A 130 9.28 7.40 10.67
C ARG A 130 9.45 7.54 9.15
N PHE A 131 8.48 7.03 8.41
CA PHE A 131 8.45 7.00 6.93
C PHE A 131 8.06 8.33 6.26
N GLY A 132 7.74 9.38 7.03
CA GLY A 132 7.25 10.65 6.48
C GLY A 132 8.31 11.42 5.69
N LEU A 133 7.90 12.09 4.61
CA LEU A 133 8.67 13.18 4.00
C LEU A 133 8.81 14.36 4.99
N TYR A 134 7.75 14.66 5.75
CA TYR A 134 7.79 15.60 6.87
C TYR A 134 7.93 14.86 8.20
N PHE A 135 8.86 15.32 9.02
CA PHE A 135 8.97 14.95 10.43
C PHE A 135 7.82 15.56 11.22
N ILE A 136 7.28 14.79 12.17
CA ILE A 136 6.34 15.26 13.18
C ILE A 136 7.03 15.27 14.54
N ASP A 137 7.08 16.45 15.17
CA ASP A 137 7.46 16.57 16.57
C ASP A 137 6.25 16.30 17.46
N TYR A 138 6.29 15.20 18.23
CA TYR A 138 5.19 14.82 19.12
C TYR A 138 5.14 15.62 20.43
N ASN A 139 6.19 16.40 20.74
CA ASN A 139 6.28 17.24 21.93
C ASN A 139 5.91 18.71 21.60
N ASP A 140 6.34 19.22 20.45
CA ASP A 140 6.01 20.56 19.92
C ASP A 140 4.67 20.53 19.15
N ASN A 141 3.57 20.22 19.84
CA ASN A 141 2.19 20.30 19.33
C ASN A 141 1.97 19.71 17.92
N LEU A 142 2.56 18.54 17.64
CA LEU A 142 2.52 17.87 16.33
C LEU A 142 3.11 18.72 15.18
N LYS A 143 4.07 19.62 15.42
CA LYS A 143 4.58 20.53 14.38
C LYS A 143 5.32 19.78 13.27
N ARG A 144 5.13 20.25 12.03
CA ARG A 144 5.61 19.63 10.78
C ARG A 144 6.92 20.29 10.35
N TYR A 145 7.96 19.48 10.14
CA TYR A 145 9.27 19.94 9.65
C TYR A 145 9.68 19.16 8.39
N PRO A 146 10.06 19.80 7.27
CA PRO A 146 10.47 19.09 6.07
C PRO A 146 11.82 18.38 6.28
N LYS A 147 11.90 17.08 5.96
CA LYS A 147 13.19 16.34 5.91
C LYS A 147 13.87 16.60 4.57
N ASN A 148 15.17 16.28 4.46
CA ASN A 148 15.96 16.43 3.22
C ASN A 148 15.32 15.73 1.98
N SER A 149 14.54 14.67 2.20
CA SER A 149 13.76 13.98 1.17
C SER A 149 12.71 14.87 0.50
N VAL A 150 12.13 15.85 1.21
CA VAL A 150 11.21 16.85 0.63
C VAL A 150 11.92 17.68 -0.43
N ASP A 151 13.13 18.16 -0.17
CA ASP A 151 13.85 19.02 -1.11
C ASP A 151 14.47 18.24 -2.27
N TRP A 152 14.78 16.95 -2.08
CA TRP A 152 15.03 16.04 -3.19
C TRP A 152 13.77 15.83 -4.05
N PHE A 153 12.61 15.57 -3.45
CA PHE A 153 11.36 15.34 -4.17
C PHE A 153 10.87 16.60 -4.91
N LYS A 154 11.01 17.80 -4.31
CA LYS A 154 10.78 19.09 -5.00
C LYS A 154 11.68 19.28 -6.21
N LYS A 155 12.94 18.82 -6.18
CA LYS A 155 13.86 18.88 -7.32
C LYS A 155 13.43 17.90 -8.41
N LEU A 156 13.11 16.65 -8.04
CA LEU A 156 12.60 15.61 -8.94
C LEU A 156 11.35 16.09 -9.71
N LEU A 157 10.37 16.65 -9.00
CA LEU A 157 9.13 17.18 -9.59
C LEU A 157 9.34 18.41 -10.48
N LYS A 158 10.47 19.11 -10.36
CA LYS A 158 10.86 20.25 -11.22
C LYS A 158 11.74 19.84 -12.40
N SER A 159 12.13 18.57 -12.50
CA SER A 159 12.97 18.01 -13.56
C SER A 159 12.23 16.97 -14.42
N ALA A 160 10.89 16.99 -14.40
CA ALA A 160 9.99 16.02 -15.03
C ALA A 160 9.01 16.71 -15.99
#